data_AF-A0A315Z9C5-F1
#
_entry.id   AF-A0A315Z9C5-F1
#
_cell.length_a   1.000
_cell.length_b   1.000
_cell.length_c   1.000
_cell.angle_alpha   90.00
_cell.angle_beta   90.00
_cell.angle_gamma   90.00
#
_symmetry.space_group_name_H-M   'P 1'
#
loop_
_entity.id
_entity.type
_entity.pdbx_description
1 polymer ?
#
loop_
_entity_poly.entity_id
_entity_poly.type
_entity_poly.pdbx_seq_one_letter_code
_entity_poly.pdbx_strand_id
1 'polypeptide(L)'
;MKLFAQLALLLTLSVCVSSCATVFKGRYATKRITISSDPAPAKVYIDGIYVGETPLKARVSQREEHELLFKREGYYPVKYFLKRKPQLSYLLFNLVTYGVGIPLDFATGAIYTPDHKYIRVAMLEKKKEDEIDIPEKQKNLVATIETENLSTSSPVVEMKNIPLSDVDLNIPKVGKLNQDAIAVVIGNKDYKNTDIPSVDFALKDAQTVKKYLTNTLGFSEGNIIYLENATQAQFNAVFGSKEDHQGKLFNYIKPNKSDVFVFYSGHGAPDIETKSGYFIPVDCDPTLVKFGGYSQDVMFDNLSKLPYRNLTVVLDACFSGVSSAGPLVVEASPVFIRSGNKIFHDENAMVFTSSSNTQVSSWYPEKGHSMFTYYFLKGIQGEADSNQDRQVSLSELENYIQEEVSYRARRLYNRWQTPQVTGDFEKIFSSY
;
A
#
# COMPACT_ATOMS: atom_id res chain seq x y z
N MET A 1 26.19 47.23 -23.20
CA MET A 1 26.68 46.18 -22.27
C MET A 1 25.62 45.71 -21.28
N LYS A 2 24.87 46.59 -20.58
CA LYS A 2 23.85 46.16 -19.59
C LYS A 2 22.68 45.33 -20.18
N LEU A 3 22.21 45.67 -21.38
CA LEU A 3 21.12 44.94 -22.05
C LEU A 3 21.52 43.51 -22.46
N PHE A 4 22.76 43.32 -22.90
CA PHE A 4 23.31 42.00 -23.25
C PHE A 4 23.52 41.11 -22.02
N ALA A 5 23.95 41.70 -20.89
CA ALA A 5 24.06 40.97 -19.62
C ALA A 5 22.68 40.55 -19.08
N GLN A 6 21.65 41.39 -19.25
CA GLN A 6 20.28 41.07 -18.85
C GLN A 6 19.65 39.98 -19.72
N LEU A 7 19.86 40.01 -21.05
CA LEU A 7 19.41 38.93 -21.92
C LEU A 7 20.14 37.61 -21.65
N ALA A 8 21.45 37.64 -21.42
CA ALA A 8 22.22 36.44 -21.07
C ALA A 8 21.80 35.86 -19.72
N LEU A 9 21.47 36.71 -18.74
CA LEU A 9 20.93 36.30 -17.44
C LEU A 9 19.53 35.69 -17.57
N LEU A 10 18.65 36.27 -18.40
CA LEU A 10 17.31 35.72 -18.65
C LEU A 10 17.35 34.39 -19.42
N LEU A 11 18.28 34.24 -20.38
CA LEU A 11 18.47 32.97 -21.10
C LEU A 11 19.04 31.88 -20.19
N THR A 12 20.03 32.20 -19.35
CA THR A 12 20.60 31.24 -18.38
C THR A 12 19.60 30.88 -17.29
N LEU A 13 18.78 31.83 -16.82
CA LEU A 13 17.70 31.54 -15.88
C LEU A 13 16.62 30.67 -16.51
N SER A 14 16.23 30.93 -17.76
CA SER A 14 15.29 30.09 -18.52
C SER A 14 15.80 28.64 -18.66
N VAL A 15 17.08 28.45 -18.99
CA VAL A 15 17.68 27.12 -19.16
C VAL A 15 17.80 26.38 -17.82
N CYS A 16 18.06 27.09 -16.72
CA CYS A 16 18.13 26.49 -15.39
C CYS A 16 16.75 26.10 -14.82
N VAL A 17 15.70 26.88 -15.11
CA VAL A 17 14.35 26.62 -14.56
C VAL A 17 13.64 25.50 -15.34
N SER A 18 13.86 25.38 -16.66
CA SER A 18 13.32 24.26 -17.45
C SER A 18 14.10 22.95 -17.26
N SER A 19 15.39 23.02 -16.91
CA SER A 19 16.23 21.84 -16.70
C SER A 19 15.82 21.07 -15.42
N CYS A 20 15.48 21.76 -14.33
CA CYS A 20 15.05 21.10 -13.10
C CYS A 20 13.72 20.35 -13.25
N ALA A 21 12.73 20.91 -13.96
CA ALA A 21 11.41 20.26 -14.11
C ALA A 21 11.46 18.95 -14.92
N THR A 22 12.41 18.82 -15.85
CA THR A 22 12.55 17.62 -16.70
C THR A 22 13.51 16.59 -16.08
N VAL A 23 14.53 17.03 -15.33
CA VAL A 23 15.46 16.14 -14.59
C VAL A 23 14.73 15.33 -13.50
N PHE A 24 13.74 15.91 -12.81
CA PHE A 24 13.02 15.24 -11.73
C PHE A 24 11.84 14.37 -12.21
N LYS A 25 11.08 14.78 -13.24
CA LYS A 25 10.01 13.96 -13.86
C LYS A 25 10.55 12.70 -14.55
N GLY A 26 11.78 12.79 -15.04
CA GLY A 26 12.33 11.79 -15.92
C GLY A 26 12.92 10.55 -15.27
N ARG A 27 13.12 10.51 -13.94
CA ARG A 27 13.69 9.34 -13.24
C ARG A 27 12.73 8.15 -13.13
N TYR A 28 11.43 8.34 -13.34
CA TYR A 28 10.39 7.34 -13.07
C TYR A 28 9.29 7.27 -14.14
N ALA A 29 9.60 7.60 -15.39
CA ALA A 29 8.63 7.54 -16.48
C ALA A 29 8.12 6.10 -16.66
N THR A 30 6.87 5.85 -16.25
CA THR A 30 6.21 4.55 -16.39
C THR A 30 4.98 4.66 -17.30
N LYS A 31 4.57 3.55 -17.93
CA LYS A 31 3.37 3.48 -18.76
C LYS A 31 2.51 2.31 -18.35
N ARG A 32 1.19 2.52 -18.36
CA ARG A 32 0.21 1.44 -18.16
C ARG A 32 0.08 0.62 -19.43
N ILE A 33 0.15 -0.70 -19.28
CA ILE A 33 -0.14 -1.70 -20.30
C ILE A 33 -1.28 -2.60 -19.83
N THR A 34 -2.07 -3.11 -20.77
CA THR A 34 -3.13 -4.09 -20.54
C THR A 34 -2.66 -5.43 -21.07
N ILE A 35 -2.73 -6.47 -20.25
CA ILE A 35 -2.20 -7.79 -20.54
C ILE A 35 -3.33 -8.82 -20.45
N SER A 36 -3.48 -9.65 -21.47
CA SER A 36 -4.47 -10.71 -21.57
C SER A 36 -3.87 -11.97 -22.19
N SER A 37 -4.47 -13.13 -21.95
CA SER A 37 -4.06 -14.39 -22.57
C SER A 37 -5.24 -15.18 -23.08
N ASP A 38 -4.95 -16.12 -23.98
CA ASP A 38 -5.92 -17.08 -24.50
C ASP A 38 -5.29 -18.49 -24.48
N PRO A 39 -5.74 -19.40 -23.61
CA PRO A 39 -6.83 -19.22 -22.66
C PRO A 39 -6.42 -18.40 -21.42
N ALA A 40 -7.38 -17.70 -20.81
CA ALA A 40 -7.25 -17.04 -19.50
C ALA A 40 -7.79 -17.94 -18.37
N PRO A 41 -7.31 -17.84 -17.10
CA PRO A 41 -6.18 -17.01 -16.66
C PRO A 41 -4.81 -17.67 -16.93
N ALA A 42 -3.79 -16.84 -17.12
CA ALA A 42 -2.37 -17.23 -17.13
C ALA A 42 -1.60 -16.35 -16.15
N LYS A 43 -0.68 -16.94 -15.38
CA LYS A 43 0.24 -16.23 -14.49
C LYS A 43 1.22 -15.41 -15.32
N VAL A 44 1.32 -14.12 -15.02
CA VAL A 44 2.20 -13.19 -15.72
C VAL A 44 3.35 -12.80 -14.80
N TYR A 45 4.55 -12.83 -15.34
CA TYR A 45 5.76 -12.32 -14.71
C TYR A 45 6.33 -11.21 -15.60
N ILE A 46 6.71 -10.08 -15.02
CA ILE A 46 7.41 -8.99 -15.72
C ILE A 46 8.82 -8.93 -15.15
N ASP A 47 9.82 -9.11 -16.01
CA ASP A 47 11.25 -9.16 -15.65
C ASP A 47 11.54 -10.17 -14.53
N GLY A 48 10.83 -11.30 -14.57
CA GLY A 48 10.93 -12.37 -13.57
C GLY A 48 10.08 -12.16 -12.30
N ILE A 49 9.45 -11.00 -12.13
CA ILE A 49 8.60 -10.68 -10.97
C ILE A 49 7.15 -11.06 -11.28
N TYR A 50 6.51 -11.86 -10.42
CA TYR A 50 5.09 -12.18 -10.57
C TYR A 50 4.21 -10.94 -10.38
N VAL A 51 3.35 -10.64 -11.35
CA VAL A 51 2.50 -9.43 -11.34
C VAL A 51 1.00 -9.71 -11.28
N GLY A 52 0.58 -10.97 -11.43
CA GLY A 52 -0.83 -11.39 -11.36
C GLY A 52 -1.23 -12.35 -12.47
N GLU A 53 -2.54 -12.58 -12.61
CA GLU A 53 -3.11 -13.43 -13.64
C GLU A 53 -3.88 -12.63 -14.70
N THR A 54 -3.86 -13.07 -15.96
CA THR A 54 -4.59 -12.41 -17.03
C THR A 54 -6.12 -12.56 -16.88
N PRO A 55 -6.91 -11.54 -17.27
CA PRO A 55 -6.49 -10.22 -17.75
C PRO A 55 -6.08 -9.27 -16.61
N LEU A 56 -5.00 -8.49 -16.79
CA LEU A 56 -4.53 -7.52 -15.80
C LEU A 56 -4.00 -6.23 -16.44
N LYS A 57 -3.87 -5.18 -15.64
CA LYS A 57 -3.21 -3.92 -16.01
C LYS A 57 -1.94 -3.76 -15.19
N ALA A 58 -0.80 -3.58 -15.85
CA ALA A 58 0.50 -3.39 -15.20
C ALA A 58 1.10 -2.03 -15.58
N ARG A 59 1.96 -1.47 -14.72
CA ARG A 59 2.82 -0.33 -15.08
C ARG A 59 4.24 -0.82 -15.33
N VAL A 60 4.81 -0.41 -16.45
CA VAL A 60 6.18 -0.76 -16.87
C VAL A 60 7.00 0.51 -17.07
N SER A 61 8.32 0.40 -16.93
CA SER A 61 9.24 1.52 -17.21
C SER A 61 9.21 1.89 -18.69
N GLN A 62 9.42 3.17 -19.00
CA GLN A 62 9.61 3.62 -20.39
C GLN A 62 11.08 3.60 -20.82
N ARG A 63 12.00 3.45 -19.85
CA ARG A 63 13.45 3.45 -20.10
C ARG A 63 13.96 2.11 -20.60
N GLU A 64 13.33 1.02 -20.20
CA GLU A 64 13.81 -0.34 -20.39
C GLU A 64 12.84 -1.13 -21.29
N GLU A 65 13.36 -2.18 -21.92
CA GLU A 65 12.53 -3.21 -22.53
C GLU A 65 12.21 -4.24 -21.47
N HIS A 66 11.00 -4.82 -21.52
CA HIS A 66 10.53 -5.71 -20.47
C HIS A 66 10.26 -7.11 -21.01
N GLU A 67 10.70 -8.14 -20.28
CA GLU A 67 10.35 -9.53 -20.58
C GLU A 67 9.06 -9.89 -19.82
N LEU A 68 7.99 -10.16 -20.54
CA LEU A 68 6.75 -10.70 -19.99
C LEU A 68 6.76 -12.22 -20.17
N LEU A 69 6.62 -12.97 -19.09
CA LEU A 69 6.54 -14.43 -19.10
C LEU A 69 5.15 -14.87 -18.65
N PHE A 70 4.46 -15.61 -19.50
CA PHE A 70 3.13 -16.17 -19.26
C PHE A 70 3.26 -17.66 -18.94
N LYS A 71 2.69 -18.09 -17.82
CA LYS A 71 2.66 -19.49 -17.39
C LYS A 71 1.24 -19.93 -17.08
N ARG A 72 0.88 -21.10 -17.60
CA ARG A 72 -0.37 -21.78 -17.30
C ARG A 72 -0.14 -23.28 -17.29
N GLU A 73 -0.75 -23.97 -16.33
CA GLU A 73 -0.67 -25.43 -16.24
C GLU A 73 -1.27 -26.08 -17.49
N GLY A 74 -0.57 -27.07 -18.05
CA GLY A 74 -0.96 -27.70 -19.32
C GLY A 74 -0.58 -26.94 -20.59
N TYR A 75 0.05 -25.77 -20.49
CA TYR A 75 0.45 -24.96 -21.67
C TYR A 75 1.96 -24.71 -21.69
N TYR A 76 2.52 -24.47 -22.88
CA TYR A 76 3.90 -24.01 -23.00
C TYR A 76 4.03 -22.56 -22.48
N PRO A 77 5.10 -22.22 -21.74
CA PRO A 77 5.31 -20.86 -21.29
C PRO A 77 5.56 -19.96 -22.50
N VAL A 78 4.95 -18.77 -22.50
CA VAL A 78 5.13 -17.80 -23.59
C VAL A 78 5.92 -16.61 -23.06
N LYS A 79 6.98 -16.23 -23.78
CA LYS A 79 7.73 -15.00 -23.52
C LYS A 79 7.33 -13.93 -24.54
N TYR A 80 7.09 -12.72 -24.05
CA TYR A 80 6.81 -11.55 -24.86
C TYR A 80 7.78 -10.43 -24.45
N PHE A 81 8.58 -9.96 -25.40
CA PHE A 81 9.48 -8.84 -25.17
C PHE A 81 8.79 -7.53 -25.53
N LEU A 82 8.41 -6.75 -24.52
CA LEU A 82 7.84 -5.44 -24.70
C LEU A 82 8.96 -4.45 -25.02
N LYS A 83 9.09 -4.12 -26.31
CA LYS A 83 10.13 -3.21 -26.78
C LYS A 83 9.73 -1.76 -26.56
N ARG A 84 10.73 -0.89 -26.57
CA ARG A 84 10.53 0.56 -26.55
C ARG A 84 10.60 1.11 -27.98
N LYS A 85 9.72 2.07 -28.30
CA LYS A 85 9.77 2.84 -29.54
C LYS A 85 9.82 4.34 -29.26
N PRO A 86 10.54 5.13 -30.06
CA PRO A 86 10.58 6.57 -29.90
C PRO A 86 9.21 7.19 -30.23
N GLN A 87 8.77 8.16 -29.43
CA GLN A 87 7.55 8.92 -29.69
C GLN A 87 7.84 10.03 -30.71
N LEU A 88 7.25 9.92 -31.91
CA LEU A 88 7.46 10.85 -33.02
C LEU A 88 7.05 12.30 -32.65
N SER A 89 6.04 12.48 -31.79
CA SER A 89 5.61 13.79 -31.30
C SER A 89 6.69 14.49 -30.44
N TYR A 90 7.47 13.74 -29.67
CA TYR A 90 8.58 14.29 -28.88
C TYR A 90 9.78 14.64 -29.76
N LEU A 91 10.03 13.85 -30.81
CA LEU A 91 11.06 14.18 -31.81
C LEU A 91 10.72 15.49 -32.56
N LEU A 92 9.45 15.72 -32.88
CA LEU A 92 8.98 16.95 -33.55
C LEU A 92 8.96 18.18 -32.62
N PHE A 93 8.56 18.00 -31.35
CA PHE A 93 8.58 19.09 -30.35
C PHE A 93 10.00 19.60 -30.08
N ASN A 94 10.99 18.71 -30.15
CA ASN A 94 12.41 19.04 -29.94
C ASN A 94 13.07 19.78 -31.12
N LEU A 95 12.44 19.79 -32.30
CA LEU A 95 12.85 20.64 -33.42
C LEU A 95 12.52 22.13 -33.16
N VAL A 96 11.47 22.39 -32.37
CA VAL A 96 11.00 23.73 -31.99
C VAL A 96 11.84 24.34 -30.86
N THR A 97 12.44 23.50 -30.00
CA THR A 97 13.26 23.93 -28.85
C THR A 97 14.77 23.95 -29.14
N TYR A 98 15.17 23.91 -30.42
CA TYR A 98 16.57 23.89 -30.87
C TYR A 98 17.42 22.78 -30.22
N GLY A 99 16.82 21.65 -29.87
CA GLY A 99 17.54 20.45 -29.42
C GLY A 99 18.12 20.47 -28.00
N VAL A 100 17.90 21.54 -27.22
CA VAL A 100 18.46 21.68 -25.86
C VAL A 100 17.92 20.62 -24.90
N GLY A 101 16.71 20.10 -25.13
CA GLY A 101 16.08 19.04 -24.32
C GLY A 101 16.50 17.61 -24.67
N ILE A 102 17.18 17.39 -25.80
CA ILE A 102 17.40 16.04 -26.36
C ILE A 102 18.22 15.15 -25.42
N PRO A 103 19.41 15.54 -24.92
CA PRO A 103 20.20 14.65 -24.06
C PRO A 103 19.44 14.26 -22.78
N LEU A 104 18.61 15.17 -22.28
CA LEU A 104 17.81 14.96 -21.08
C LEU A 104 16.61 14.04 -21.32
N ASP A 105 15.89 14.17 -22.43
CA ASP A 105 14.77 13.28 -22.79
C ASP A 105 15.23 11.83 -23.05
N PHE A 106 16.43 11.67 -23.60
CA PHE A 106 17.09 10.37 -23.74
C PHE A 106 17.51 9.81 -22.38
N ALA A 107 18.15 10.61 -21.53
CA ALA A 107 18.56 10.20 -20.17
C ALA A 107 17.36 9.88 -19.26
N THR A 108 16.19 10.44 -19.57
CA THR A 108 14.96 10.26 -18.82
C THR A 108 14.06 9.15 -19.33
N GLY A 109 14.27 8.71 -20.58
CA GLY A 109 13.43 7.74 -21.26
C GLY A 109 12.06 8.27 -21.66
N ALA A 110 11.80 9.57 -21.44
CA ALA A 110 10.55 10.23 -21.83
C ALA A 110 10.35 10.24 -23.36
N ILE A 111 11.43 10.11 -24.13
CA ILE A 111 11.37 9.96 -25.57
C ILE A 111 10.80 8.60 -26.02
N TYR A 112 10.73 7.62 -25.12
CA TYR A 112 10.33 6.26 -25.44
C TYR A 112 8.94 5.92 -24.92
N THR A 113 8.27 4.99 -25.59
CA THR A 113 7.03 4.39 -25.14
C THR A 113 7.03 2.91 -25.46
N PRO A 114 6.31 2.07 -24.68
CA PRO A 114 6.13 0.68 -25.06
C PRO A 114 5.54 0.58 -26.47
N ASP A 115 6.06 -0.35 -27.26
CA ASP A 115 5.63 -0.56 -28.64
C ASP A 115 4.14 -0.96 -28.71
N HIS A 116 3.64 -1.65 -27.67
CA HIS A 116 2.25 -2.05 -27.49
C HIS A 116 1.71 -1.64 -26.12
N LYS A 117 0.49 -1.11 -26.10
CA LYS A 117 -0.26 -0.79 -24.86
C LYS A 117 -1.23 -1.90 -24.45
N TYR A 118 -1.56 -2.77 -25.41
CA TYR A 118 -2.47 -3.90 -25.25
C TYR A 118 -1.72 -5.13 -25.75
N ILE A 119 -1.57 -6.11 -24.88
CA ILE A 119 -0.82 -7.34 -25.12
C ILE A 119 -1.81 -8.47 -24.91
N ARG A 120 -2.10 -9.22 -25.97
CA ARG A 120 -2.88 -10.46 -25.92
C ARG A 120 -1.98 -11.58 -26.40
N VAL A 121 -1.87 -12.64 -25.60
CA VAL A 121 -1.02 -13.79 -25.90
C VAL A 121 -1.84 -15.06 -25.99
N ALA A 122 -1.88 -15.68 -27.17
CA ALA A 122 -2.39 -17.03 -27.32
C ALA A 122 -1.34 -18.05 -26.85
N MET A 123 -1.75 -19.05 -26.07
CA MET A 123 -0.89 -20.08 -25.49
C MET A 123 -1.21 -21.44 -26.10
N LEU A 124 -0.16 -22.20 -26.45
CA LEU A 124 -0.30 -23.54 -27.02
C LEU A 124 -0.36 -24.59 -25.90
N GLU A 125 -1.39 -25.44 -25.96
CA GLU A 125 -1.56 -26.57 -25.05
C GLU A 125 -0.47 -27.61 -25.30
N LYS A 126 0.10 -28.15 -24.22
CA LYS A 126 1.00 -29.30 -24.25
C LYS A 126 0.17 -30.54 -24.53
N LYS A 127 0.15 -31.03 -25.77
CA LYS A 127 -0.41 -32.35 -26.06
C LYS A 127 0.36 -33.42 -25.27
N LYS A 128 -0.34 -34.47 -24.81
CA LYS A 128 0.30 -35.68 -24.26
C LYS A 128 1.33 -36.17 -25.28
N GLU A 129 2.51 -36.54 -24.80
CA GLU A 129 3.62 -37.06 -25.61
C GLU A 129 3.13 -38.13 -26.58
N ASP A 130 2.92 -37.71 -27.82
CA ASP A 130 3.42 -38.32 -29.04
C ASP A 130 3.09 -37.36 -30.20
N GLU A 131 4.08 -37.14 -31.07
CA GLU A 131 3.96 -36.45 -32.36
C GLU A 131 3.86 -34.90 -32.31
N ILE A 132 5.01 -34.19 -32.32
CA ILE A 132 5.48 -33.22 -33.36
C ILE A 132 6.97 -32.91 -33.08
N ASP A 133 7.86 -33.25 -34.02
CA ASP A 133 9.26 -32.83 -34.04
C ASP A 133 9.36 -31.35 -34.45
N ILE A 134 9.36 -30.44 -33.47
CA ILE A 134 9.57 -29.01 -33.70
C ILE A 134 11.02 -28.67 -33.31
N PRO A 135 11.84 -28.16 -34.24
CA PRO A 135 13.22 -27.78 -33.97
C PRO A 135 13.32 -26.81 -32.79
N GLU A 136 14.28 -27.06 -31.90
CA GLU A 136 14.47 -26.41 -30.59
C GLU A 136 14.50 -24.86 -30.64
N LYS A 137 14.83 -24.28 -31.80
CA LYS A 137 14.82 -22.83 -32.05
C LYS A 137 13.44 -22.19 -32.18
N GLN A 138 12.37 -22.93 -32.46
CA GLN A 138 11.01 -22.40 -32.67
C GLN A 138 10.07 -22.50 -31.46
N LYS A 139 10.44 -23.21 -30.39
CA LYS A 139 9.63 -23.32 -29.16
C LYS A 139 9.43 -21.98 -28.41
N ASN A 140 10.22 -20.96 -28.72
CA ASN A 140 10.21 -19.66 -28.02
C ASN A 140 9.43 -18.55 -28.73
N LEU A 141 8.77 -18.81 -29.86
CA LEU A 141 8.14 -17.75 -30.68
C LEU A 141 6.83 -18.22 -31.33
N VAL A 142 5.77 -18.38 -30.53
CA VAL A 142 4.41 -18.44 -31.10
C VAL A 142 3.46 -17.65 -30.20
N ALA A 143 3.25 -16.39 -30.54
CA ALA A 143 2.08 -15.62 -30.12
C ALA A 143 1.68 -14.72 -31.29
N THR A 144 0.48 -14.94 -31.83
CA THR A 144 -0.16 -14.03 -32.78
C THR A 144 -0.68 -12.82 -32.02
N ILE A 145 -0.16 -11.63 -32.32
CA ILE A 145 -0.64 -10.37 -31.74
C ILE A 145 -1.83 -9.89 -32.58
N GLU A 146 -3.05 -10.07 -32.09
CA GLU A 146 -4.22 -9.42 -32.66
C GLU A 146 -4.40 -8.04 -32.02
N THR A 147 -4.15 -6.98 -32.78
CA THR A 147 -4.47 -5.60 -32.39
C THR A 147 -5.82 -5.21 -33.00
N GLU A 148 -6.92 -5.39 -32.27
CA GLU A 148 -8.18 -4.72 -32.60
C GLU A 148 -8.82 -4.04 -31.40
N ASN A 149 -9.39 -2.87 -31.68
CA ASN A 149 -10.12 -2.01 -30.77
C ASN A 149 -11.38 -2.73 -30.26
N LEU A 150 -11.42 -3.12 -28.99
CA LEU A 150 -12.68 -3.43 -28.33
C LEU A 150 -13.01 -2.41 -27.24
N SER A 151 -14.16 -1.77 -27.45
CA SER A 151 -14.88 -0.86 -26.58
C SER A 151 -15.43 -1.58 -25.33
N THR A 152 -15.37 -0.83 -24.24
CA THR A 152 -16.24 -0.82 -23.05
C THR A 152 -17.21 -2.00 -22.84
N SER A 153 -16.81 -2.94 -21.99
CA SER A 153 -17.56 -3.33 -20.77
C SER A 153 -16.78 -4.47 -20.12
N SER A 154 -16.00 -4.17 -19.09
CA SER A 154 -15.43 -5.23 -18.26
C SER A 154 -16.55 -5.76 -17.35
N PRO A 155 -16.88 -7.05 -17.40
CA PRO A 155 -17.70 -7.64 -16.34
C PRO A 155 -16.88 -7.65 -15.05
N VAL A 156 -17.50 -7.20 -13.96
CA VAL A 156 -16.96 -7.36 -12.61
C VAL A 156 -16.96 -8.86 -12.32
N VAL A 157 -15.77 -9.48 -12.31
CA VAL A 157 -15.61 -10.86 -11.86
C VAL A 157 -15.49 -10.84 -10.34
N GLU A 158 -16.47 -11.40 -9.64
CA GLU A 158 -16.42 -11.67 -8.20
C GLU A 158 -15.15 -12.47 -7.85
N MET A 159 -14.33 -11.94 -6.95
CA MET A 159 -13.22 -12.70 -6.34
C MET A 159 -13.79 -13.81 -5.45
N LYS A 160 -14.00 -15.01 -6.00
CA LYS A 160 -14.23 -16.21 -5.19
C LYS A 160 -12.93 -16.97 -4.96
N ASN A 161 -12.66 -17.17 -3.66
CA ASN A 161 -11.68 -18.07 -3.05
C ASN A 161 -10.21 -17.65 -3.09
N ILE A 162 -9.88 -16.57 -2.36
CA ILE A 162 -8.56 -16.49 -1.69
C ILE A 162 -8.60 -17.54 -0.57
N PRO A 163 -7.66 -18.51 -0.50
CA PRO A 163 -7.62 -19.47 0.61
C PRO A 163 -7.55 -18.72 1.94
N LEU A 164 -8.31 -19.18 2.95
CA LEU A 164 -8.28 -18.55 4.28
C LEU A 164 -6.84 -18.52 4.79
N SER A 165 -6.41 -17.36 5.28
CA SER A 165 -5.10 -17.20 5.91
C SER A 165 -5.05 -18.03 7.18
N ASP A 166 -3.87 -18.52 7.57
CA ASP A 166 -3.73 -19.26 8.82
C ASP A 166 -4.08 -18.41 10.05
N VAL A 167 -3.89 -17.09 9.98
CA VAL A 167 -4.34 -16.14 11.02
C VAL A 167 -5.86 -15.91 11.05
N ASP A 168 -6.59 -16.32 10.00
CA ASP A 168 -8.06 -16.31 9.99
C ASP A 168 -8.65 -17.56 10.66
N LEU A 169 -7.83 -18.59 10.84
CA LEU A 169 -8.18 -19.88 11.40
C LEU A 169 -7.73 -19.96 12.86
N ASN A 170 -8.41 -20.77 13.66
CA ASN A 170 -8.02 -21.05 15.05
C ASN A 170 -7.74 -19.79 15.90
N ILE A 171 -8.50 -18.71 15.68
CA ILE A 171 -8.39 -17.48 16.47
C ILE A 171 -8.54 -17.84 17.96
N PRO A 172 -7.55 -17.54 18.82
CA PRO A 172 -7.58 -17.91 20.23
C PRO A 172 -8.82 -17.37 20.91
N LYS A 173 -9.47 -18.21 21.71
CA LYS A 173 -10.65 -17.85 22.49
C LYS A 173 -10.30 -17.81 23.96
N VAL A 174 -10.40 -16.65 24.57
CA VAL A 174 -10.20 -16.50 26.02
C VAL A 174 -11.54 -16.33 26.70
N GLY A 175 -11.72 -16.97 27.86
CA GLY A 175 -12.99 -16.96 28.60
C GLY A 175 -13.25 -15.66 29.39
N LYS A 176 -12.30 -14.72 29.43
CA LYS A 176 -12.41 -13.49 30.21
C LYS A 176 -12.95 -12.35 29.35
N LEU A 177 -14.21 -11.99 29.59
CA LEU A 177 -14.84 -10.84 28.94
C LEU A 177 -14.28 -9.53 29.48
N ASN A 178 -14.06 -8.57 28.58
CA ASN A 178 -13.73 -7.19 28.87
C ASN A 178 -14.91 -6.29 28.44
N GLN A 179 -16.01 -6.37 29.20
CA GLN A 179 -17.30 -5.79 28.80
C GLN A 179 -17.31 -4.27 28.70
N ASP A 180 -16.33 -3.59 29.32
CA ASP A 180 -16.21 -2.13 29.28
C ASP A 180 -15.21 -1.66 28.21
N ALA A 181 -14.50 -2.57 27.54
CA ALA A 181 -13.54 -2.19 26.50
C ALA A 181 -14.25 -1.72 25.24
N ILE A 182 -13.72 -0.65 24.65
CA ILE A 182 -14.27 0.04 23.48
C ILE A 182 -13.23 -0.01 22.36
N ALA A 183 -13.66 -0.36 21.15
CA ALA A 183 -12.76 -0.38 20.01
C ALA A 183 -13.24 0.52 18.87
N VAL A 184 -12.30 1.08 18.13
CA VAL A 184 -12.50 1.65 16.80
C VAL A 184 -11.68 0.83 15.82
N VAL A 185 -12.32 0.32 14.77
CA VAL A 185 -11.67 -0.49 13.75
C VAL A 185 -12.08 0.04 12.38
N ILE A 186 -11.10 0.57 11.64
CA ILE A 186 -11.31 1.22 10.35
C ILE A 186 -10.47 0.52 9.28
N GLY A 187 -11.11 0.11 8.18
CA GLY A 187 -10.44 -0.39 6.98
C GLY A 187 -10.85 0.44 5.76
N ASN A 188 -9.91 1.13 5.12
CA ASN A 188 -10.17 1.95 3.94
C ASN A 188 -9.50 1.34 2.70
N LYS A 189 -10.32 0.75 1.82
CA LYS A 189 -9.89 0.09 0.59
C LYS A 189 -10.31 0.86 -0.66
N ASP A 190 -11.60 1.16 -0.80
CA ASP A 190 -12.21 1.63 -2.04
C ASP A 190 -12.35 3.16 -2.03
N TYR A 191 -11.34 3.85 -2.54
CA TYR A 191 -11.32 5.31 -2.61
C TYR A 191 -12.12 5.81 -3.82
N LYS A 192 -12.95 6.83 -3.60
CA LYS A 192 -13.80 7.44 -4.64
C LYS A 192 -12.96 8.13 -5.72
N ASN A 193 -11.86 8.76 -5.32
CA ASN A 193 -10.94 9.39 -6.26
C ASN A 193 -10.02 8.34 -6.89
N THR A 194 -10.06 8.22 -8.22
CA THR A 194 -9.31 7.22 -8.98
C THR A 194 -7.80 7.41 -8.98
N ASP A 195 -7.31 8.57 -8.55
CA ASP A 195 -5.88 8.84 -8.37
C ASP A 195 -5.34 8.21 -7.08
N ILE A 196 -6.23 7.84 -6.14
CA ILE A 196 -5.88 7.08 -4.95
C ILE A 196 -6.08 5.58 -5.27
N PRO A 197 -5.01 4.76 -5.25
CA PRO A 197 -5.11 3.33 -5.49
C PRO A 197 -5.88 2.61 -4.39
N SER A 198 -6.47 1.47 -4.70
CA SER A 198 -7.08 0.57 -3.72
C SER A 198 -6.06 0.07 -2.69
N VAL A 199 -6.51 -0.20 -1.45
CA VAL A 199 -5.75 -0.94 -0.43
C VAL A 199 -6.35 -2.32 -0.26
N ASP A 200 -5.86 -3.27 -1.06
CA ASP A 200 -6.56 -4.52 -1.36
C ASP A 200 -6.95 -5.36 -0.14
N PHE A 201 -6.14 -5.31 0.92
CA PHE A 201 -6.35 -6.08 2.16
C PHE A 201 -6.97 -5.28 3.32
N ALA A 202 -7.21 -3.97 3.19
CA ALA A 202 -7.62 -3.14 4.32
C ALA A 202 -8.94 -3.58 4.97
N LEU A 203 -9.94 -3.98 4.17
CA LEU A 203 -11.21 -4.48 4.70
C LEU A 203 -10.99 -5.82 5.43
N LYS A 204 -10.22 -6.72 4.82
CA LYS A 204 -9.95 -8.05 5.36
C LYS A 204 -9.14 -7.97 6.67
N ASP A 205 -8.15 -7.09 6.73
CA ASP A 205 -7.39 -6.76 7.93
C ASP A 205 -8.33 -6.28 9.06
N ALA A 206 -9.18 -5.29 8.78
CA ALA A 206 -10.14 -4.75 9.75
C ALA A 206 -11.14 -5.83 10.23
N GLN A 207 -11.66 -6.65 9.31
CA GLN A 207 -12.57 -7.74 9.64
C GLN A 207 -11.92 -8.78 10.55
N THR A 208 -10.68 -9.18 10.26
CA THR A 208 -9.98 -10.18 11.07
C THR A 208 -9.58 -9.60 12.42
N VAL A 209 -9.10 -8.34 12.50
CA VAL A 209 -8.84 -7.67 13.79
C VAL A 209 -10.11 -7.59 14.66
N LYS A 210 -11.28 -7.28 14.09
CA LYS A 210 -12.57 -7.32 14.82
C LYS A 210 -12.83 -8.71 15.44
N LYS A 211 -12.49 -9.80 14.73
CA LYS A 211 -12.63 -11.17 15.27
C LYS A 211 -11.66 -11.45 16.42
N TYR A 212 -10.43 -10.94 16.38
CA TYR A 212 -9.50 -11.08 17.49
C TYR A 212 -9.90 -10.24 18.70
N LEU A 213 -10.42 -9.03 18.49
CA LEU A 213 -10.93 -8.21 19.59
C LEU A 213 -12.04 -8.93 20.36
N THR A 214 -12.97 -9.56 19.64
CA THR A 214 -14.09 -10.29 20.24
C THR A 214 -13.67 -11.63 20.85
N ASN A 215 -12.91 -12.45 20.13
CA ASN A 215 -12.56 -13.81 20.57
C ASN A 215 -11.37 -13.84 21.54
N THR A 216 -10.34 -13.05 21.26
CA THR A 216 -9.02 -13.10 21.92
C THR A 216 -8.83 -12.01 22.95
N LEU A 217 -9.48 -10.84 22.80
CA LEU A 217 -9.35 -9.75 23.77
C LEU A 217 -10.64 -9.52 24.60
N GLY A 218 -11.68 -10.31 24.34
CA GLY A 218 -12.91 -10.32 25.12
C GLY A 218 -13.80 -9.09 24.96
N PHE A 219 -13.62 -8.30 23.91
CA PHE A 219 -14.43 -7.11 23.63
C PHE A 219 -15.86 -7.55 23.25
N SER A 220 -16.87 -6.88 23.81
CA SER A 220 -18.25 -7.05 23.36
C SER A 220 -18.41 -6.50 21.94
N GLU A 221 -19.08 -7.23 21.04
CA GLU A 221 -19.26 -6.79 19.65
C GLU A 221 -19.96 -5.41 19.56
N GLY A 222 -20.93 -5.14 20.45
CA GLY A 222 -21.61 -3.85 20.51
C GLY A 222 -20.73 -2.66 20.91
N ASN A 223 -19.53 -2.91 21.45
CA ASN A 223 -18.57 -1.88 21.83
C ASN A 223 -17.54 -1.59 20.72
N ILE A 224 -17.67 -2.21 19.55
CA ILE A 224 -16.75 -2.03 18.43
C ILE A 224 -17.37 -1.07 17.41
N ILE A 225 -16.84 0.15 17.34
CA ILE A 225 -17.11 1.11 16.27
C ILE A 225 -16.37 0.62 15.02
N TYR A 226 -17.09 -0.12 14.18
CA TYR A 226 -16.54 -0.75 12.98
C TYR A 226 -16.91 0.05 11.72
N LEU A 227 -15.92 0.48 10.94
CA LEU A 227 -16.12 1.24 9.71
C LEU A 227 -15.30 0.65 8.56
N GLU A 228 -15.97 0.31 7.48
CA GLU A 228 -15.36 0.01 6.18
C GLU A 228 -15.50 1.23 5.28
N ASN A 229 -14.43 1.58 4.56
CA ASN A 229 -14.40 2.71 3.63
C ASN A 229 -14.92 4.01 4.27
N ALA A 230 -14.31 4.39 5.40
CA ALA A 230 -14.72 5.52 6.20
C ALA A 230 -14.47 6.86 5.49
N THR A 231 -15.49 7.72 5.52
CA THR A 231 -15.44 9.11 5.05
C THR A 231 -14.87 10.05 6.09
N GLN A 232 -14.47 11.26 5.67
CA GLN A 232 -13.92 12.25 6.60
C GLN A 232 -14.92 12.60 7.72
N ALA A 233 -16.19 12.73 7.38
CA ALA A 233 -17.25 12.98 8.35
C ALA A 233 -17.34 11.85 9.40
N GLN A 234 -17.12 10.60 9.01
CA GLN A 234 -17.10 9.47 9.95
C GLN A 234 -15.87 9.49 10.85
N PHE A 235 -14.69 9.85 10.34
CA PHE A 235 -13.50 10.07 11.18
C PHE A 235 -13.77 11.13 12.26
N ASN A 236 -14.28 12.30 11.85
CA ASN A 236 -14.61 13.39 12.77
C ASN A 236 -15.68 12.97 13.78
N ALA A 237 -16.70 12.23 13.36
CA ALA A 237 -17.75 11.76 14.26
C ALA A 237 -17.23 10.74 15.29
N VAL A 238 -16.20 9.97 14.97
CA VAL A 238 -15.63 8.95 15.87
C VAL A 238 -14.61 9.55 16.83
N PHE A 239 -13.63 10.28 16.31
CA PHE A 239 -12.47 10.75 17.05
C PHE A 239 -12.55 12.23 17.49
N GLY A 240 -13.58 12.95 17.04
CA GLY A 240 -13.67 14.40 17.21
C GLY A 240 -12.95 15.18 16.11
N SER A 241 -12.86 16.48 16.29
CA SER A 241 -12.17 17.45 15.44
C SER A 241 -11.02 18.10 16.21
N LYS A 242 -10.34 19.07 15.60
CA LYS A 242 -9.29 19.84 16.29
C LYS A 242 -9.87 20.66 17.46
N GLU A 243 -11.10 21.13 17.31
CA GLU A 243 -11.80 22.00 18.25
C GLU A 243 -12.44 21.22 19.40
N ASP A 244 -12.86 19.97 19.14
CA ASP A 244 -13.58 19.15 20.11
C ASP A 244 -13.25 17.66 19.97
N HIS A 245 -12.81 17.04 21.07
CA HIS A 245 -12.43 15.63 21.15
C HIS A 245 -13.61 14.70 21.48
N GLN A 246 -14.79 15.24 21.79
CA GLN A 246 -15.95 14.47 22.30
C GLN A 246 -16.76 13.76 21.20
N GLY A 247 -16.07 12.99 20.35
CA GLY A 247 -16.70 12.11 19.35
C GLY A 247 -17.38 10.88 19.97
N LYS A 248 -17.84 9.95 19.12
CA LYS A 248 -18.46 8.69 19.56
C LYS A 248 -17.55 7.89 20.50
N LEU A 249 -16.25 7.83 20.22
CA LEU A 249 -15.31 7.09 21.05
C LEU A 249 -15.29 7.64 22.48
N PHE A 250 -15.22 8.96 22.66
CA PHE A 250 -15.31 9.59 23.98
C PHE A 250 -16.59 9.21 24.72
N ASN A 251 -17.74 9.27 24.03
CA ASN A 251 -19.04 8.99 24.63
C ASN A 251 -19.22 7.53 25.06
N TYR A 252 -18.49 6.59 24.44
CA TYR A 252 -18.60 5.16 24.74
C TYR A 252 -17.70 4.75 25.91
N ILE A 253 -16.67 5.54 26.21
CA ILE A 253 -15.69 5.25 27.27
C ILE A 253 -16.30 5.46 28.64
N LYS A 254 -16.12 4.47 29.52
CA LYS A 254 -16.31 4.63 30.96
C LYS A 254 -15.00 5.14 31.57
N PRO A 255 -15.00 6.34 32.19
CA PRO A 255 -13.78 6.96 32.70
C PRO A 255 -12.95 6.04 33.60
N ASN A 256 -11.66 5.93 33.29
CA ASN A 256 -10.65 5.13 34.00
C ASN A 256 -10.97 3.63 34.12
N LYS A 257 -11.93 3.13 33.33
CA LYS A 257 -12.39 1.74 33.36
C LYS A 257 -12.23 1.04 32.01
N SER A 258 -12.56 1.73 30.92
CA SER A 258 -12.51 1.16 29.57
C SER A 258 -11.08 1.04 29.07
N ASP A 259 -10.72 -0.15 28.60
CA ASP A 259 -9.58 -0.29 27.68
C ASP A 259 -10.03 0.15 26.28
N VAL A 260 -9.20 0.92 25.60
CA VAL A 260 -9.48 1.48 24.28
C VAL A 260 -8.55 0.86 23.25
N PHE A 261 -9.11 0.35 22.16
CA PHE A 261 -8.35 -0.19 21.05
C PHE A 261 -8.67 0.56 19.76
N VAL A 262 -7.66 1.04 19.05
CA VAL A 262 -7.82 1.73 17.76
C VAL A 262 -7.03 0.99 16.70
N PHE A 263 -7.70 0.54 15.65
CA PHE A 263 -7.08 -0.05 14.47
C PHE A 263 -7.42 0.76 13.23
N TYR A 264 -6.40 1.04 12.42
CA TYR A 264 -6.57 1.61 11.09
C TYR A 264 -5.72 0.83 10.08
N SER A 265 -6.34 0.40 8.98
CA SER A 265 -5.65 -0.06 7.77
C SER A 265 -6.12 0.76 6.56
N GLY A 266 -5.19 1.33 5.81
CA GLY A 266 -5.49 2.22 4.70
C GLY A 266 -4.32 3.11 4.31
N HIS A 267 -4.61 4.17 3.56
CA HIS A 267 -3.60 5.14 3.14
C HIS A 267 -3.36 6.23 4.18
N GLY A 268 -2.09 6.57 4.38
CA GLY A 268 -1.68 7.83 4.97
C GLY A 268 -1.07 8.72 3.90
N ALA A 269 -1.11 10.03 4.09
CA ALA A 269 -0.30 10.93 3.29
C ALA A 269 0.15 12.15 4.10
N PRO A 270 1.33 12.70 3.79
CA PRO A 270 1.77 13.97 4.32
C PRO A 270 1.06 15.12 3.60
N ASP A 271 0.74 16.18 4.33
CA ASP A 271 0.48 17.47 3.71
C ASP A 271 1.80 18.16 3.32
N ILE A 272 1.85 18.71 2.10
CA ILE A 272 3.06 19.27 1.50
C ILE A 272 3.52 20.53 2.25
N GLU A 273 2.58 21.38 2.68
CA GLU A 273 2.88 22.67 3.30
C GLU A 273 3.28 22.50 4.78
N THR A 274 2.43 21.80 5.54
CA THR A 274 2.55 21.70 7.00
C THR A 274 3.46 20.57 7.45
N LYS A 275 3.77 19.60 6.57
CA LYS A 275 4.49 18.37 6.91
C LYS A 275 3.86 17.66 8.12
N SER A 276 2.52 17.67 8.20
CA SER A 276 1.74 16.86 9.13
C SER A 276 1.18 15.64 8.40
N GLY A 277 1.07 14.53 9.11
CA GLY A 277 0.53 13.27 8.59
C GLY A 277 -0.99 13.29 8.66
N TYR A 278 -1.64 12.72 7.64
CA TYR A 278 -3.08 12.57 7.58
C TYR A 278 -3.44 11.13 7.24
N PHE A 279 -4.45 10.61 7.92
CA PHE A 279 -5.21 9.48 7.43
C PHE A 279 -6.01 9.93 6.21
N ILE A 280 -6.16 9.05 5.22
CA ILE A 280 -6.90 9.35 3.99
C ILE A 280 -8.28 8.67 4.05
N PRO A 281 -9.35 9.43 4.27
CA PRO A 281 -10.71 8.96 4.07
C PRO A 281 -10.98 8.59 2.61
N VAL A 282 -11.96 7.71 2.37
CA VAL A 282 -12.25 7.24 1.00
C VAL A 282 -12.81 8.31 0.07
N ASP A 283 -13.30 9.43 0.62
CA ASP A 283 -13.79 10.59 -0.12
C ASP A 283 -12.79 11.75 -0.18
N CYS A 284 -11.53 11.54 0.23
CA CYS A 284 -10.48 12.52 0.17
C CYS A 284 -10.00 12.78 -1.28
N ASP A 285 -9.69 14.04 -1.58
CA ASP A 285 -8.90 14.42 -2.75
C ASP A 285 -7.40 14.40 -2.37
N PRO A 286 -6.55 13.61 -3.06
CA PRO A 286 -5.13 13.48 -2.71
C PRO A 286 -4.32 14.77 -2.95
N THR A 287 -4.86 15.76 -3.65
CA THR A 287 -4.23 17.07 -3.85
C THR A 287 -4.60 18.08 -2.76
N LEU A 288 -5.64 17.78 -1.96
CA LEU A 288 -6.19 18.65 -0.92
C LEU A 288 -6.26 17.93 0.43
N VAL A 289 -5.22 17.14 0.76
CA VAL A 289 -5.14 16.30 1.96
C VAL A 289 -5.34 17.10 3.25
N LYS A 290 -4.86 18.34 3.34
CA LYS A 290 -5.11 19.21 4.51
C LYS A 290 -6.58 19.49 4.80
N PHE A 291 -7.44 19.41 3.77
CA PHE A 291 -8.87 19.68 3.88
C PHE A 291 -9.71 18.41 3.91
N GLY A 292 -9.37 17.38 3.14
CA GLY A 292 -10.14 16.14 3.03
C GLY A 292 -9.60 14.99 3.90
N GLY A 293 -8.34 15.07 4.32
CA GLY A 293 -7.71 14.12 5.23
C GLY A 293 -8.16 14.30 6.67
N TYR A 294 -7.91 13.29 7.51
CA TYR A 294 -8.04 13.41 8.96
C TYR A 294 -6.66 13.48 9.60
N SER A 295 -6.36 14.57 10.29
CA SER A 295 -5.01 14.83 10.82
C SER A 295 -4.62 13.79 11.87
N GLN A 296 -3.43 13.21 11.70
CA GLN A 296 -2.86 12.27 12.64
C GLN A 296 -2.57 12.94 13.99
N ASP A 297 -2.07 14.18 13.98
CA ASP A 297 -1.83 14.97 15.19
C ASP A 297 -3.14 15.17 15.95
N VAL A 298 -4.24 15.50 15.25
CA VAL A 298 -5.58 15.65 15.86
C VAL A 298 -6.06 14.33 16.46
N MET A 299 -5.85 13.19 15.78
CA MET A 299 -6.19 11.88 16.34
C MET A 299 -5.48 11.65 17.68
N PHE A 300 -4.15 11.75 17.71
CA PHE A 300 -3.37 11.48 18.93
C PHE A 300 -3.66 12.53 20.02
N ASP A 301 -3.81 13.81 19.67
CA ASP A 301 -4.18 14.84 20.64
C ASP A 301 -5.56 14.56 21.27
N ASN A 302 -6.53 14.13 20.48
CA ASN A 302 -7.86 13.79 21.00
C ASN A 302 -7.85 12.52 21.82
N LEU A 303 -7.16 11.47 21.37
CA LEU A 303 -6.98 10.24 22.14
C LEU A 303 -6.33 10.54 23.50
N SER A 304 -5.36 11.46 23.57
CA SER A 304 -4.64 11.79 24.81
C SER A 304 -5.51 12.49 25.87
N LYS A 305 -6.69 12.96 25.48
CA LYS A 305 -7.69 13.61 26.35
C LYS A 305 -8.74 12.63 26.84
N LEU A 306 -8.80 11.41 26.29
CA LEU A 306 -9.81 10.43 26.64
C LEU A 306 -9.50 9.80 28.02
N PRO A 307 -10.52 9.56 28.86
CA PRO A 307 -10.31 8.97 30.17
C PRO A 307 -10.25 7.43 30.09
N TYR A 308 -9.32 6.87 29.31
CA TYR A 308 -9.13 5.43 29.19
C TYR A 308 -8.39 4.84 30.40
N ARG A 309 -8.55 3.53 30.63
CA ARG A 309 -7.69 2.76 31.54
C ARG A 309 -6.40 2.34 30.84
N ASN A 310 -6.53 1.79 29.64
CA ASN A 310 -5.41 1.42 28.76
C ASN A 310 -5.75 1.86 27.33
N LEU A 311 -4.75 2.22 26.55
CA LEU A 311 -4.90 2.56 25.14
C LEU A 311 -3.99 1.68 24.28
N THR A 312 -4.53 1.09 23.23
CA THR A 312 -3.76 0.41 22.20
C THR A 312 -4.11 1.01 20.85
N VAL A 313 -3.10 1.48 20.11
CA VAL A 313 -3.26 2.04 18.77
C VAL A 313 -2.42 1.21 17.80
N VAL A 314 -3.04 0.68 16.75
CA VAL A 314 -2.40 -0.15 15.73
C VAL A 314 -2.66 0.46 14.36
N LEU A 315 -1.62 1.01 13.75
CA LEU A 315 -1.69 1.74 12.48
C LEU A 315 -0.98 0.96 11.37
N ASP A 316 -1.75 0.39 10.45
CA ASP A 316 -1.25 -0.20 9.21
C ASP A 316 -1.42 0.77 8.03
N ALA A 317 -0.59 1.80 8.01
CA ALA A 317 -0.62 2.85 6.98
C ALA A 317 0.77 3.46 6.75
N CYS A 318 1.04 3.87 5.51
CA CYS A 318 2.25 4.62 5.17
C CYS A 318 1.96 6.13 5.24
N PHE A 319 2.63 6.88 6.11
CA PHE A 319 2.55 8.36 6.12
C PHE A 319 3.67 9.02 5.31
N SER A 320 4.42 8.20 4.56
CA SER A 320 5.52 8.65 3.70
C SER A 320 5.05 9.28 2.38
N GLY A 321 3.76 9.21 2.06
CA GLY A 321 3.19 9.62 0.78
C GLY A 321 3.41 8.60 -0.34
N VAL A 322 3.97 7.43 -0.01
CA VAL A 322 4.20 6.31 -0.92
C VAL A 322 3.43 5.09 -0.42
N SER A 323 2.61 4.51 -1.30
CA SER A 323 1.90 3.26 -1.04
C SER A 323 2.55 2.07 -1.76
N SER A 324 2.14 0.85 -1.41
CA SER A 324 2.53 -0.35 -2.14
C SER A 324 2.13 -0.35 -3.62
N ALA A 325 1.11 0.43 -4.01
CA ALA A 325 0.67 0.61 -5.40
C ALA A 325 1.30 1.83 -6.10
N GLY A 326 2.22 2.55 -5.43
CA GLY A 326 2.89 3.74 -5.95
C GLY A 326 2.66 5.00 -5.09
N PRO A 327 3.22 6.16 -5.50
CA PRO A 327 3.09 7.41 -4.76
C PRO A 327 1.63 7.90 -4.72
N LEU A 328 1.18 8.34 -3.55
CA LEU A 328 -0.13 8.96 -3.30
C LEU A 328 -0.07 10.48 -3.49
N VAL A 329 1.01 11.09 -3.01
CA VAL A 329 1.29 12.51 -3.19
C VAL A 329 2.66 12.62 -3.85
N VAL A 330 2.67 13.11 -5.09
CA VAL A 330 3.89 13.29 -5.87
C VAL A 330 4.67 14.47 -5.26
N GLU A 331 5.98 14.31 -5.06
CA GLU A 331 6.90 15.33 -4.52
C GLU A 331 6.73 15.71 -3.04
N ALA A 332 5.85 15.05 -2.28
CA ALA A 332 5.78 15.26 -0.84
C ALA A 332 6.93 14.56 -0.10
N SER A 333 7.60 15.27 0.81
CA SER A 333 8.51 14.63 1.76
C SER A 333 7.72 13.73 2.70
N PRO A 334 8.22 12.53 3.03
CA PRO A 334 7.64 11.70 4.07
C PRO A 334 7.47 12.46 5.39
N VAL A 335 6.37 12.20 6.10
CA VAL A 335 6.13 12.76 7.43
C VAL A 335 6.30 11.70 8.49
N PHE A 336 6.97 12.10 9.57
CA PHE A 336 7.21 11.28 10.73
C PHE A 336 6.04 11.39 11.70
N ILE A 337 5.71 10.28 12.34
CA ILE A 337 4.87 10.32 13.54
C ILE A 337 5.65 11.11 14.60
N ARG A 338 5.07 12.23 15.04
CA ARG A 338 5.71 13.11 16.01
C ARG A 338 5.60 12.48 17.40
N SER A 339 6.72 11.97 17.90
CA SER A 339 6.84 11.36 19.24
C SER A 339 6.58 12.33 20.40
N GLY A 340 6.43 13.63 20.14
CA GLY A 340 6.16 14.65 21.16
C GLY A 340 4.74 14.62 21.75
N ASN A 341 3.83 13.80 21.23
CA ASN A 341 2.51 13.62 21.84
C ASN A 341 2.61 12.75 23.12
N LYS A 342 1.84 13.11 24.15
CA LYS A 342 1.88 12.47 25.48
C LYS A 342 1.61 10.96 25.45
N ILE A 343 0.85 10.46 24.47
CA ILE A 343 0.56 9.03 24.32
C ILE A 343 1.83 8.19 24.16
N PHE A 344 2.85 8.71 23.47
CA PHE A 344 4.10 7.96 23.26
C PHE A 344 4.96 7.82 24.53
N HIS A 345 4.57 8.51 25.61
CA HIS A 345 5.24 8.48 26.92
C HIS A 345 4.30 8.03 28.05
N ASP A 346 3.08 7.61 27.72
CA ASP A 346 2.10 7.12 28.69
C ASP A 346 2.30 5.61 28.90
N GLU A 347 2.56 5.20 30.15
CA GLU A 347 2.73 3.79 30.55
C GLU A 347 1.47 2.93 30.29
N ASN A 348 0.31 3.57 30.19
CA ASN A 348 -0.95 2.91 29.89
C ASN A 348 -1.26 2.84 28.39
N ALA A 349 -0.42 3.44 27.54
CA ALA A 349 -0.60 3.44 26.10
C ALA A 349 0.42 2.55 25.38
N MET A 350 -0.05 1.87 24.35
CA MET A 350 0.77 1.11 23.40
C MET A 350 0.46 1.60 21.99
N VAL A 351 1.49 1.89 21.20
CA VAL A 351 1.32 2.30 19.80
C VAL A 351 2.17 1.42 18.91
N PHE A 352 1.54 0.83 17.90
CA PHE A 352 2.16 0.03 16.86
C PHE A 352 1.97 0.71 15.51
N THR A 353 3.04 0.76 14.73
CA THR A 353 3.02 1.34 13.38
C THR A 353 3.68 0.36 12.42
N SER A 354 3.11 0.19 11.22
CA SER A 354 3.53 -0.87 10.32
C SER A 354 4.89 -0.66 9.65
N SER A 355 5.45 0.54 9.73
CA SER A 355 6.77 0.86 9.18
C SER A 355 7.37 2.11 9.83
N SER A 356 8.69 2.23 9.76
CA SER A 356 9.42 3.39 10.27
C SER A 356 9.56 4.47 9.20
N ASN A 357 9.47 5.74 9.60
CA ASN A 357 9.92 6.88 8.79
C ASN A 357 9.31 6.93 7.38
N THR A 358 10.15 6.71 6.37
CA THR A 358 9.87 6.81 4.93
C THR A 358 9.56 5.46 4.29
N GLN A 359 9.56 4.39 5.07
CA GLN A 359 9.36 3.03 4.59
C GLN A 359 7.93 2.81 4.12
N VAL A 360 7.74 1.78 3.30
CA VAL A 360 6.45 1.44 2.72
C VAL A 360 5.94 0.17 3.41
N SER A 361 4.74 0.27 3.96
CA SER A 361 3.95 -0.84 4.48
C SER A 361 3.51 -1.75 3.34
N SER A 362 3.88 -3.02 3.44
CA SER A 362 3.71 -4.00 2.38
C SER A 362 2.43 -4.80 2.50
N TRP A 363 1.82 -5.10 1.36
CA TRP A 363 0.84 -6.17 1.26
C TRP A 363 1.52 -7.54 1.39
N TYR A 364 0.76 -8.58 1.76
CA TYR A 364 1.22 -9.97 1.76
C TYR A 364 0.19 -10.86 1.04
N PRO A 365 0.18 -10.85 -0.31
CA PRO A 365 -0.87 -11.51 -1.10
C PRO A 365 -1.04 -13.00 -0.81
N GLU A 366 0.06 -13.72 -0.60
CA GLU A 366 0.03 -15.16 -0.24
C GLU A 366 -0.74 -15.43 1.06
N LYS A 367 -0.80 -14.44 1.96
CA LYS A 367 -1.47 -14.51 3.25
C LYS A 367 -2.79 -13.75 3.28
N GLY A 368 -3.22 -13.12 2.19
CA GLY A 368 -4.50 -12.43 2.13
C GLY A 368 -4.64 -11.24 3.09
N HIS A 369 -3.53 -10.66 3.54
CA HIS A 369 -3.46 -9.61 4.56
C HIS A 369 -2.36 -8.61 4.23
N SER A 370 -2.37 -7.44 4.88
CA SER A 370 -1.17 -6.60 4.95
C SER A 370 -0.09 -7.32 5.76
N MET A 371 1.19 -7.18 5.37
CA MET A 371 2.30 -7.93 5.98
C MET A 371 2.42 -7.65 7.48
N PHE A 372 2.28 -6.39 7.88
CA PHE A 372 2.31 -6.03 9.28
C PHE A 372 1.11 -6.61 10.03
N THR A 373 -0.12 -6.39 9.54
CA THR A 373 -1.32 -6.94 10.17
C THR A 373 -1.26 -8.46 10.29
N TYR A 374 -0.79 -9.18 9.27
CA TYR A 374 -0.58 -10.63 9.32
C TYR A 374 0.33 -11.03 10.48
N TYR A 375 1.51 -10.42 10.60
CA TYR A 375 2.47 -10.79 11.66
C TYR A 375 2.05 -10.31 13.04
N PHE A 376 1.36 -9.17 13.14
CA PHE A 376 0.73 -8.73 14.38
C PHE A 376 -0.27 -9.79 14.86
N LEU A 377 -1.19 -10.23 14.00
CA LEU A 377 -2.17 -11.26 14.32
C LEU A 377 -1.51 -12.61 14.63
N LYS A 378 -0.48 -12.98 13.88
CA LYS A 378 0.27 -14.23 14.09
C LYS A 378 1.01 -14.24 15.43
N GLY A 379 1.58 -13.10 15.82
CA GLY A 379 2.23 -12.94 17.13
C GLY A 379 1.25 -13.13 18.28
N ILE A 380 0.08 -12.49 18.21
CA ILE A 380 -0.96 -12.64 19.25
C ILE A 380 -1.68 -14.01 19.23
N GLN A 381 -1.49 -14.81 18.16
CA GLN A 381 -1.85 -16.24 18.16
C GLN A 381 -0.87 -17.11 18.95
N GLY A 382 0.25 -16.55 19.41
CA GLY A 382 1.23 -17.22 20.24
C GLY A 382 2.59 -17.44 19.60
N GLU A 383 2.80 -17.12 18.31
CA GLU A 383 4.14 -17.24 17.71
C GLU A 383 5.14 -16.23 18.30
N ALA A 384 4.65 -15.17 18.96
CA ALA A 384 5.50 -14.22 19.66
C ALA A 384 5.89 -14.68 21.07
N ASP A 385 5.23 -15.69 21.65
CA ASP A 385 5.54 -16.22 22.99
C ASP A 385 6.87 -16.98 22.96
N SER A 386 7.94 -16.25 23.23
CA SER A 386 9.31 -16.73 23.13
C SER A 386 9.69 -17.61 24.33
N ASN A 387 9.07 -17.35 25.48
CA ASN A 387 9.35 -18.01 26.74
C ASN A 387 8.41 -19.21 27.03
N GLN A 388 7.38 -19.38 26.20
CA GLN A 388 6.37 -20.43 26.24
C GLN A 388 5.48 -20.42 27.50
N ASP A 389 5.24 -19.24 28.08
CA ASP A 389 4.42 -19.07 29.28
C ASP A 389 2.91 -18.87 28.99
N ARG A 390 2.51 -18.95 27.72
CA ARG A 390 1.15 -18.72 27.19
C ARG A 390 0.67 -17.28 27.31
N GLN A 391 1.57 -16.35 27.52
CA GLN A 391 1.33 -14.93 27.46
C GLN A 391 2.25 -14.34 26.41
N VAL A 392 1.82 -13.23 25.82
CA VAL A 392 2.64 -12.47 24.89
C VAL A 392 2.81 -11.10 25.52
N SER A 393 4.03 -10.82 25.98
CA SER A 393 4.42 -9.48 26.43
C SER A 393 4.56 -8.50 25.26
N LEU A 394 4.54 -7.19 25.54
CA LEU A 394 4.79 -6.19 24.51
C LEU A 394 6.20 -6.32 23.93
N SER A 395 7.21 -6.66 24.75
CA SER A 395 8.58 -6.90 24.29
C SER A 395 8.66 -8.05 23.30
N GLU A 396 7.97 -9.15 23.58
CA GLU A 396 7.92 -10.33 22.73
C GLU A 396 7.24 -10.04 21.41
N LEU A 397 6.08 -9.38 21.47
CA LEU A 397 5.35 -8.99 20.28
C LEU A 397 6.17 -8.03 19.42
N GLU A 398 6.84 -7.04 20.01
CA GLU A 398 7.74 -6.13 19.30
C GLU A 398 8.85 -6.90 18.59
N ASN A 399 9.61 -7.72 19.32
CA ASN A 399 10.73 -8.46 18.76
C ASN A 399 10.29 -9.33 17.57
N TYR A 400 9.20 -10.07 17.76
CA TYR A 400 8.62 -10.93 16.73
C TYR A 400 8.21 -10.15 15.47
N ILE A 401 7.41 -9.08 15.61
CA ILE A 401 6.94 -8.33 14.44
C ILE A 401 8.08 -7.58 13.75
N GLN A 402 9.05 -7.04 14.51
CA GLN A 402 10.20 -6.36 13.92
C GLN A 402 11.05 -7.32 13.10
N GLU A 403 11.32 -8.52 13.62
CA GLU A 403 12.10 -9.55 12.93
C GLU A 403 11.39 -10.04 11.66
N GLU A 404 10.16 -10.55 11.80
CA GLU A 404 9.44 -11.20 10.71
C GLU A 404 9.07 -10.23 9.59
N VAL A 405 8.55 -9.04 9.92
CA VAL A 405 8.18 -8.04 8.91
C VAL A 405 9.43 -7.54 8.18
N SER A 406 10.51 -7.23 8.91
CA SER A 406 11.76 -6.76 8.28
C SER A 406 12.41 -7.83 7.40
N TYR A 407 12.36 -9.10 7.82
CA TYR A 407 12.86 -10.22 7.03
C TYR A 407 12.04 -10.43 5.76
N ARG A 408 10.71 -10.51 5.88
CA ARG A 408 9.83 -10.75 4.72
C ARG A 408 9.80 -9.60 3.73
N ALA A 409 9.79 -8.35 4.19
CA ALA A 409 9.84 -7.19 3.31
C ALA A 409 11.11 -7.19 2.45
N ARG A 410 12.27 -7.52 3.04
CA ARG A 410 13.52 -7.69 2.29
C ARG A 410 13.43 -8.87 1.32
N ARG A 411 12.89 -10.01 1.76
CA ARG A 411 12.87 -11.23 0.96
C ARG A 411 11.93 -11.17 -0.24
N LEU A 412 10.75 -10.58 -0.08
CA LEU A 412 9.70 -10.55 -1.10
C LEU A 412 9.77 -9.31 -1.99
N TYR A 413 10.21 -8.17 -1.43
CA TYR A 413 10.11 -6.87 -2.10
C TYR A 413 11.44 -6.11 -2.19
N ASN A 414 12.53 -6.68 -1.68
CA ASN A 414 13.86 -6.05 -1.65
C ASN A 414 13.84 -4.62 -1.06
N ARG A 415 13.01 -4.40 -0.05
CA ARG A 415 12.86 -3.10 0.64
C ARG A 415 12.84 -3.25 2.14
N TRP A 416 13.08 -2.14 2.83
CA TRP A 416 12.98 -2.07 4.27
C TRP A 416 11.55 -1.74 4.70
N GLN A 417 11.07 -2.49 5.69
CA GLN A 417 9.86 -2.19 6.44
C GLN A 417 10.13 -2.67 7.87
N THR A 418 10.23 -1.73 8.79
CA THR A 418 10.57 -1.97 10.19
C THR A 418 9.44 -1.38 11.02
N PRO A 419 8.54 -2.22 11.56
CA PRO A 419 7.50 -1.75 12.48
C PRO A 419 8.09 -0.98 13.66
N GLN A 420 7.34 -0.04 14.22
CA GLN A 420 7.72 0.64 15.46
C GLN A 420 6.68 0.39 16.53
N VAL A 421 7.16 0.17 17.75
CA VAL A 421 6.35 -0.09 18.94
C VAL A 421 6.78 0.88 20.04
N THR A 422 5.81 1.43 20.76
CA THR A 422 6.05 2.21 21.98
C THR A 422 5.09 1.76 23.07
N GLY A 423 5.53 1.75 24.32
CA GLY A 423 4.72 1.42 25.49
C GLY A 423 5.56 0.82 26.61
N ASP A 424 4.90 0.29 27.64
CA ASP A 424 5.56 -0.51 28.67
C ASP A 424 5.81 -1.94 28.18
N PHE A 425 7.09 -2.29 27.98
CA PHE A 425 7.52 -3.55 27.39
C PHE A 425 7.28 -4.79 28.26
N GLU A 426 7.11 -4.60 29.57
CA GLU A 426 6.81 -5.69 30.51
C GLU A 426 5.30 -6.04 30.52
N LYS A 427 4.47 -5.21 29.89
CA LYS A 427 3.02 -5.38 29.92
C LYS A 427 2.59 -6.55 29.04
N ILE A 428 1.73 -7.40 29.59
CA ILE A 428 1.10 -8.50 28.84
C ILE A 428 0.08 -7.92 27.86
N PHE A 429 0.28 -8.20 26.58
CA PHE A 429 -0.62 -7.80 25.50
C PHE A 429 -1.78 -8.77 25.33
N SER A 430 -1.48 -10.07 25.26
CA SER A 430 -2.48 -11.12 25.06
C SER A 430 -2.09 -12.42 25.77
N SER A 431 -3.07 -13.30 25.95
CA SER A 431 -2.88 -14.67 26.43
C SER A 431 -3.71 -15.62 25.56
N TYR A 432 -3.28 -16.86 25.38
CA TYR A 432 -3.90 -17.79 24.42
C TYR A 432 -3.97 -19.25 24.88
#